data_AF-A0A671WSD6-F1
#
_entry.id   AF-A0A671WSD6-F1
#
_cell.length_a   1.000
_cell.length_b   1.000
_cell.length_c   1.000
_cell.angle_alpha   90.00
_cell.angle_beta   90.00
_cell.angle_gamma   90.00
#
_symmetry.space_group_name_H-M   'P 1'
#
loop_
_entity.id
_entity.type
_entity.pdbx_description
1 polymer ?
#
loop_
_entity_poly.entity_id
_entity_poly.type
_entity_poly.pdbx_seq_one_letter_code
_entity_poly.pdbx_strand_id
1 'polypeptide(L)'
;MTHQFPSLSPEQKKELSDIAQRIVAPGKGILAADESTGTMGKRFQNINVENIEENRRCFRDILFSTDASIANCVGGIIFFHETLYQKSSNGKLFPQVVKEKGIVVGIKVDKGTAPLMGTDKETTTQGLDGLSERCAQYKKDGCDFAKWRCVLKISDGCPSALAIAENANVLARYASICQMNGLVPIVEPEILPDGDHDLQRCQYATEKVLAAVYKALSDHHVYLEGTLLKPNMVTPGHSCPKKFTPQEVAMATVTALRRTVPASVPGICFLSGGQSEEEASIHLNAINQVPLHRPWKLTFSYGRALQASALAAWQGKDANKAATQQVFVTRAKIQQKSSVTVQTCEVVQHPGTLSGQGRLALQVGLKKCTQSDHDMDVTHFSAQVFHWTGGQEVSHAPQQRTDELERKNKSKISMLTLY
;
A
#
# COMPACT_ATOMS: atom_id res chain seq x y z
N MET A 1 -29.41 -24.94 -15.13
CA MET A 1 -28.96 -25.44 -13.82
C MET A 1 -27.46 -25.25 -13.74
N THR A 2 -26.95 -24.60 -12.70
CA THR A 2 -25.51 -24.52 -12.42
C THR A 2 -25.14 -25.72 -11.54
N HIS A 3 -24.53 -26.76 -12.10
CA HIS A 3 -23.99 -27.86 -11.31
C HIS A 3 -22.70 -27.39 -10.62
N GLN A 4 -22.60 -27.60 -9.30
CA GLN A 4 -21.44 -27.19 -8.52
C GLN A 4 -20.57 -28.40 -8.18
N PHE A 5 -19.31 -28.35 -8.61
CA PHE A 5 -18.25 -29.23 -8.11
C PHE A 5 -17.38 -28.40 -7.15
N PRO A 6 -17.37 -28.69 -5.84
CA PRO A 6 -16.59 -27.89 -4.89
C PRO A 6 -15.10 -27.87 -5.27
N SER A 7 -14.55 -26.68 -5.52
CA SER A 7 -13.14 -26.50 -5.90
C SER A 7 -12.18 -26.61 -4.73
N LEU A 8 -12.64 -26.35 -3.50
CA LEU A 8 -11.84 -26.35 -2.27
C LEU A 8 -12.63 -26.94 -1.10
N SER A 9 -11.97 -27.71 -0.24
CA SER A 9 -12.53 -28.18 1.04
C SER A 9 -12.70 -27.04 2.04
N PRO A 10 -13.52 -27.20 3.11
CA PRO A 10 -13.62 -26.23 4.20
C PRO A 10 -12.28 -25.89 4.84
N GLU A 11 -11.39 -26.87 4.99
CA GLU A 11 -10.05 -26.70 5.59
C GLU A 11 -9.16 -25.86 4.68
N GLN A 12 -9.17 -26.13 3.37
CA GLN A 12 -8.43 -25.33 2.38
C GLN A 12 -8.93 -23.89 2.35
N LYS A 13 -10.26 -23.68 2.40
CA LYS A 13 -10.85 -22.34 2.49
C LYS A 13 -10.41 -21.60 3.75
N LYS A 14 -10.44 -22.28 4.90
CA LYS A 14 -10.00 -21.71 6.18
C LYS A 14 -8.52 -21.31 6.12
N GLU A 15 -7.65 -22.19 5.62
CA GLU A 15 -6.22 -21.91 5.48
C GLU A 15 -5.98 -20.64 4.65
N LEU A 16 -6.58 -20.57 3.45
CA LEU A 16 -6.42 -19.42 2.56
C LEU A 16 -6.96 -18.13 3.18
N SER A 17 -8.13 -18.19 3.83
CA SER A 17 -8.72 -17.02 4.47
C SER A 17 -7.87 -16.53 5.65
N ASP A 18 -7.39 -17.44 6.50
CA ASP A 18 -6.52 -17.11 7.63
C ASP A 18 -5.20 -16.47 7.16
N ILE A 19 -4.59 -16.99 6.08
CA ILE A 19 -3.40 -16.38 5.47
C ILE A 19 -3.72 -14.96 4.98
N ALA A 20 -4.79 -14.78 4.21
CA ALA A 20 -5.15 -13.48 3.65
C ALA A 20 -5.39 -12.44 4.74
N GLN A 21 -6.13 -12.80 5.80
CA GLN A 21 -6.39 -11.93 6.96
C GLN A 21 -5.12 -11.55 7.73
N ARG A 22 -4.17 -12.49 7.91
CA ARG A 22 -2.86 -12.19 8.54
C ARG A 22 -2.06 -11.16 7.76
N ILE A 23 -2.07 -11.24 6.43
CA ILE A 23 -1.34 -10.31 5.55
C ILE A 23 -1.86 -8.88 5.70
N VAL A 24 -3.19 -8.70 5.78
CA VAL A 24 -3.85 -7.38 5.85
C VAL A 24 -4.38 -7.01 7.24
N ALA A 25 -3.81 -7.60 8.28
CA ALA A 25 -4.15 -7.25 9.66
C ALA A 25 -4.04 -5.72 9.90
N PRO A 26 -4.81 -5.13 10.82
CA PRO A 26 -4.82 -3.68 11.04
C PRO A 26 -3.41 -3.08 11.18
N GLY A 27 -3.13 -2.03 10.42
CA GLY A 27 -1.82 -1.36 10.39
C GLY A 27 -0.74 -2.10 9.60
N LYS A 28 -1.02 -3.27 9.04
CA LYS A 28 -0.06 -4.03 8.24
C LYS A 28 -0.33 -3.87 6.74
N GLY A 29 0.76 -3.86 5.96
CA GLY A 29 0.74 -4.00 4.51
C GLY A 29 1.83 -4.95 4.03
N ILE A 30 2.19 -4.82 2.75
CA ILE A 30 3.11 -5.73 2.07
C ILE A 30 4.35 -4.97 1.58
N LEU A 31 5.52 -5.52 1.86
CA LEU A 31 6.75 -5.13 1.16
C LEU A 31 6.84 -5.93 -0.15
N ALA A 32 6.77 -5.25 -1.29
CA ALA A 32 6.99 -5.88 -2.60
C ALA A 32 8.49 -5.84 -2.94
N ALA A 33 9.21 -6.91 -2.60
CA ALA A 33 10.65 -7.09 -2.84
C ALA A 33 10.93 -8.10 -3.97
N ASP A 34 9.98 -8.21 -4.90
CA ASP A 34 9.91 -9.19 -5.98
C ASP A 34 10.39 -8.65 -7.33
N GLU A 35 11.20 -7.60 -7.29
CA GLU A 35 11.84 -7.07 -8.49
C GLU A 35 12.69 -8.16 -9.17
N SER A 36 12.45 -8.39 -10.46
CA SER A 36 13.30 -9.26 -11.27
C SER A 36 14.73 -8.73 -11.35
N THR A 37 15.68 -9.57 -11.76
CA THR A 37 17.09 -9.18 -11.98
C THR A 37 17.23 -7.91 -12.82
N GLY A 38 16.46 -7.79 -13.91
CA GLY A 38 16.47 -6.59 -14.76
C GLY A 38 15.86 -5.35 -14.08
N THR A 39 14.81 -5.54 -13.26
CA THR A 39 14.18 -4.44 -12.51
C THR A 39 15.09 -3.92 -11.40
N MET A 40 15.76 -4.83 -10.67
CA MET A 40 16.78 -4.46 -9.68
C MET A 40 17.98 -3.76 -10.33
N GLY A 41 18.39 -4.20 -11.53
CA GLY A 41 19.45 -3.53 -12.28
C GLY A 41 19.17 -2.05 -12.53
N LYS A 42 17.95 -1.71 -12.99
CA LYS A 42 17.53 -0.31 -13.17
C LYS A 42 17.55 0.49 -11.86
N ARG A 43 17.23 -0.15 -10.73
CA ARG A 43 17.29 0.50 -9.41
C ARG A 43 18.72 0.75 -8.94
N PHE A 44 19.61 -0.22 -9.12
CA PHE A 44 21.01 -0.12 -8.73
C PHE A 44 21.79 0.88 -9.59
N GLN A 45 21.44 1.03 -10.88
CA GLN A 45 21.98 2.07 -11.75
C GLN A 45 21.79 3.48 -11.15
N ASN A 46 20.63 3.76 -10.53
CA ASN A 46 20.36 5.06 -9.92
C ASN A 46 21.28 5.41 -8.74
N ILE A 47 21.94 4.41 -8.15
CA ILE A 47 22.89 4.58 -7.04
C ILE A 47 24.31 4.12 -7.41
N ASN A 48 24.58 3.90 -8.70
CA ASN A 48 25.87 3.43 -9.23
C ASN A 48 26.38 2.13 -8.58
N VAL A 49 25.47 1.18 -8.31
CA VAL A 49 25.80 -0.15 -7.80
C VAL A 49 25.72 -1.18 -8.92
N GLU A 50 26.67 -2.13 -8.94
CA GLU A 50 26.68 -3.20 -9.94
C GLU A 50 25.56 -4.21 -9.68
N ASN A 51 24.89 -4.68 -10.75
CA ASN A 51 23.80 -5.66 -10.67
C ASN A 51 24.29 -7.12 -10.65
N ILE A 52 25.01 -7.49 -9.61
CA ILE A 52 25.42 -8.88 -9.34
C ILE A 52 24.53 -9.52 -8.27
N GLU A 53 24.52 -10.85 -8.22
CA GLU A 53 23.72 -11.61 -7.26
C GLU A 53 23.99 -11.20 -5.81
N GLU A 54 25.25 -11.05 -5.44
CA GLU A 54 25.61 -10.68 -4.06
C GLU A 54 25.08 -9.29 -3.66
N ASN A 55 25.11 -8.30 -4.55
CA ASN A 55 24.54 -6.98 -4.24
C ASN A 55 23.02 -7.05 -4.08
N ARG A 56 22.33 -7.88 -4.88
CA ARG A 56 20.89 -8.11 -4.71
C ARG A 56 20.61 -8.80 -3.38
N ARG A 57 21.39 -9.84 -3.03
CA ARG A 57 21.31 -10.55 -1.75
C ARG A 57 21.56 -9.59 -0.58
N CYS A 58 22.63 -8.80 -0.60
CA CYS A 58 22.97 -7.82 0.44
C CYS A 58 21.84 -6.83 0.69
N PHE A 59 21.29 -6.23 -0.37
CA PHE A 59 20.20 -5.26 -0.21
C PHE A 59 18.96 -5.91 0.41
N ARG A 60 18.60 -7.13 -0.02
CA ARG A 60 17.50 -7.90 0.59
C ARG A 60 17.77 -8.26 2.03
N ASP A 61 18.99 -8.69 2.34
CA ASP A 61 19.43 -9.02 3.69
C ASP A 61 19.32 -7.81 4.62
N ILE A 62 19.71 -6.61 4.16
CA ILE A 62 19.56 -5.37 4.93
C ILE A 62 18.09 -5.13 5.29
N LEU A 63 17.18 -5.23 4.31
CA LEU A 63 15.75 -5.05 4.56
C LEU A 63 15.20 -6.12 5.51
N PHE A 64 15.53 -7.39 5.28
CA PHE A 64 14.96 -8.53 6.00
C PHE A 64 15.59 -8.76 7.37
N SER A 65 16.82 -8.30 7.62
CA SER A 65 17.48 -8.36 8.92
C SER A 65 17.13 -7.19 9.84
N THR A 66 16.29 -6.26 9.40
CA THR A 66 15.68 -5.20 10.24
C THR A 66 15.01 -5.80 11.48
N ASP A 67 15.03 -5.10 12.60
CA ASP A 67 14.42 -5.53 13.86
C ASP A 67 12.97 -6.07 13.73
N ALA A 68 12.58 -6.98 14.63
CA ALA A 68 11.28 -7.66 14.62
C ALA A 68 10.08 -6.69 14.69
N SER A 69 10.26 -5.47 15.19
CA SER A 69 9.23 -4.42 15.18
C SER A 69 8.68 -4.09 13.78
N ILE A 70 9.40 -4.43 12.70
CA ILE A 70 8.90 -4.28 11.33
C ILE A 70 7.62 -5.10 11.08
N ALA A 71 7.42 -6.21 11.80
CA ALA A 71 6.23 -7.04 11.70
C ALA A 71 4.94 -6.34 12.19
N ASN A 72 5.07 -5.21 12.89
CA ASN A 72 3.93 -4.35 13.23
C ASN A 72 3.41 -3.57 12.02
N CYS A 73 4.25 -3.37 11.00
CA CYS A 73 3.94 -2.62 9.78
C CYS A 73 3.78 -3.54 8.56
N VAL A 74 4.47 -4.68 8.53
CA VAL A 74 4.53 -5.57 7.37
C VAL A 74 3.91 -6.92 7.73
N GLY A 75 2.81 -7.25 7.08
CA GLY A 75 2.12 -8.54 7.22
C GLY A 75 2.63 -9.58 6.23
N GLY A 76 3.14 -9.16 5.07
CA GLY A 76 3.75 -10.08 4.10
C GLY A 76 4.88 -9.45 3.30
N ILE A 77 5.77 -10.28 2.74
CA ILE A 77 6.81 -9.85 1.81
C ILE A 77 6.74 -10.68 0.54
N ILE A 78 6.69 -10.01 -0.61
CA ILE A 78 6.74 -10.68 -1.93
C ILE A 78 8.20 -10.82 -2.33
N PHE A 79 8.64 -12.05 -2.57
CA PHE A 79 9.98 -12.36 -3.06
C PHE A 79 10.00 -12.58 -4.57
N PHE A 80 11.17 -12.38 -5.15
CA PHE A 80 11.52 -12.96 -6.44
C PHE A 80 12.10 -14.37 -6.25
N HIS A 81 12.09 -15.19 -7.29
CA HIS A 81 12.57 -16.58 -7.23
C HIS A 81 14.00 -16.68 -6.68
N GLU A 82 14.92 -15.83 -7.15
CA GLU A 82 16.29 -15.78 -6.66
C GLU A 82 16.35 -15.56 -5.13
N THR A 83 15.58 -14.58 -4.64
CA THR A 83 15.54 -14.22 -3.21
C THR A 83 14.97 -15.34 -2.33
N LEU A 84 14.05 -16.15 -2.86
CA LEU A 84 13.47 -17.26 -2.09
C LEU A 84 14.52 -18.28 -1.62
N TYR A 85 15.56 -18.50 -2.44
CA TYR A 85 16.61 -19.48 -2.17
C TYR A 85 17.93 -18.85 -1.71
N GLN A 86 17.98 -17.53 -1.58
CA GLN A 86 19.12 -16.82 -1.01
C GLN A 86 19.14 -16.92 0.52
N LYS A 87 20.34 -16.71 1.07
CA LYS A 87 20.62 -16.75 2.50
C LYS A 87 21.04 -15.37 3.03
N SER A 88 20.68 -15.11 4.27
CA SER A 88 21.22 -14.00 5.07
C SER A 88 22.71 -14.21 5.36
N SER A 89 23.37 -13.15 5.83
CA SER A 89 24.76 -13.20 6.31
C SER A 89 25.00 -14.25 7.40
N ASN A 90 23.94 -14.68 8.09
CA ASN A 90 23.99 -15.67 9.16
C ASN A 90 23.67 -17.10 8.67
N GLY A 91 23.63 -17.31 7.34
CA GLY A 91 23.41 -18.62 6.72
C GLY A 91 21.96 -19.12 6.69
N LYS A 92 21.01 -18.40 7.30
CA LYS A 92 19.57 -18.74 7.25
C LYS A 92 18.94 -18.33 5.92
N LEU A 93 18.04 -19.15 5.39
CA LEU A 93 17.24 -18.82 4.22
C LEU A 93 16.33 -17.61 4.52
N PHE A 94 16.14 -16.70 3.57
CA PHE A 94 15.31 -15.51 3.79
C PHE A 94 13.86 -15.82 4.23
N PRO A 95 13.18 -16.86 3.72
CA PRO A 95 11.88 -17.27 4.26
C PRO A 95 11.89 -17.55 5.76
N GLN A 96 12.96 -18.16 6.28
CA GLN A 96 13.10 -18.43 7.71
C GLN A 96 13.27 -17.12 8.49
N VAL A 97 14.13 -16.23 8.02
CA VAL A 97 14.40 -14.92 8.66
C VAL A 97 13.12 -14.09 8.83
N VAL A 98 12.23 -14.09 7.83
CA VAL A 98 10.99 -13.29 7.89
C VAL A 98 9.88 -14.02 8.64
N LYS A 99 9.79 -15.35 8.56
CA LYS A 99 8.83 -16.16 9.33
C LYS A 99 9.09 -16.11 10.83
N GLU A 100 10.36 -16.07 11.25
CA GLU A 100 10.75 -15.89 12.67
C GLU A 100 10.20 -14.57 13.26
N LYS A 101 9.82 -13.60 12.41
CA LYS A 101 9.21 -12.32 12.80
C LYS A 101 7.68 -12.33 12.70
N GLY A 102 7.09 -13.46 12.31
CA GLY A 102 5.64 -13.58 12.08
C GLY A 102 5.16 -12.95 10.77
N ILE A 103 6.05 -12.71 9.80
CA ILE A 103 5.71 -12.13 8.50
C ILE A 103 5.47 -13.24 7.48
N VAL A 104 4.37 -13.14 6.72
CA VAL A 104 4.01 -14.13 5.70
C VAL A 104 4.95 -14.01 4.49
N VAL A 105 5.37 -15.14 3.93
CA VAL A 105 6.23 -15.19 2.74
C VAL A 105 5.39 -15.33 1.50
N GLY A 106 5.65 -14.50 0.49
CA GLY A 106 5.01 -14.56 -0.81
C GLY A 106 6.00 -14.63 -1.96
N ILE A 107 5.52 -15.04 -3.12
CA ILE A 107 6.36 -15.25 -4.31
C ILE A 107 5.70 -14.67 -5.57
N LYS A 108 6.47 -13.94 -6.37
CA LYS A 108 6.05 -13.55 -7.73
C LYS A 108 6.15 -14.75 -8.66
N VAL A 109 5.05 -15.12 -9.31
CA VAL A 109 4.99 -16.34 -10.14
C VAL A 109 4.76 -16.10 -11.63
N ASP A 110 4.34 -14.90 -12.02
CA ASP A 110 4.26 -14.51 -13.43
C ASP A 110 5.66 -14.46 -14.10
N LYS A 111 5.71 -14.75 -15.39
CA LYS A 111 6.92 -14.72 -16.25
C LYS A 111 6.97 -13.47 -17.14
N GLY A 112 6.36 -12.37 -16.69
CA GLY A 112 6.33 -11.09 -17.39
C GLY A 112 5.25 -10.98 -18.46
N THR A 113 5.18 -9.80 -19.08
CA THR A 113 4.20 -9.44 -20.10
C THR A 113 4.59 -9.95 -21.48
N ALA A 114 3.59 -10.25 -22.31
CA ALA A 114 3.75 -10.57 -23.73
C ALA A 114 2.79 -9.68 -24.57
N PRO A 115 3.21 -9.23 -25.77
CA PRO A 115 2.38 -8.36 -26.61
C PRO A 115 1.13 -9.09 -27.13
N LEU A 116 0.01 -8.38 -27.23
CA LEU A 116 -1.20 -8.87 -27.88
C LEU A 116 -1.20 -8.47 -29.36
N MET A 117 -1.15 -9.46 -30.25
CA MET A 117 -1.18 -9.24 -31.70
C MET A 117 -2.47 -8.50 -32.11
N GLY A 118 -2.32 -7.51 -33.00
CA GLY A 118 -3.46 -6.72 -33.49
C GLY A 118 -3.94 -5.63 -32.53
N THR A 119 -3.21 -5.36 -31.44
CA THR A 119 -3.48 -4.25 -30.51
C THR A 119 -2.44 -3.14 -30.65
N ASP A 120 -2.78 -1.93 -30.19
CA ASP A 120 -1.81 -0.85 -30.05
C ASP A 120 -0.92 -1.10 -28.82
N LYS A 121 0.11 -1.94 -28.96
CA LYS A 121 1.11 -2.19 -27.91
C LYS A 121 0.51 -2.60 -26.55
N GLU A 122 -0.64 -3.25 -26.54
CA GLU A 122 -1.21 -3.83 -25.33
C GLU A 122 -0.58 -5.19 -25.04
N THR A 123 -0.73 -5.66 -23.80
CA THR A 123 -0.07 -6.88 -23.34
C THR A 123 -1.02 -7.80 -22.59
N THR A 124 -0.77 -9.10 -22.64
CA THR A 124 -1.18 -10.07 -21.60
C THR A 124 0.04 -10.44 -20.76
N THR A 125 -0.12 -11.37 -19.83
CA THR A 125 0.97 -11.86 -18.97
C THR A 125 1.08 -13.36 -19.08
N GLN A 126 2.32 -13.86 -19.16
CA GLN A 126 2.60 -15.29 -19.35
C GLN A 126 3.08 -15.96 -18.06
N GLY A 127 3.03 -17.29 -18.02
CA GLY A 127 3.60 -18.09 -16.93
C GLY A 127 2.69 -19.16 -16.32
N LEU A 128 1.53 -19.45 -16.94
CA LEU A 128 0.61 -20.50 -16.49
C LEU A 128 1.18 -21.91 -16.68
N ASP A 129 2.02 -22.11 -17.70
CA ASP A 129 2.64 -23.39 -17.98
C ASP A 129 3.54 -23.84 -16.82
N GLY A 130 3.23 -25.01 -16.26
CA GLY A 130 3.89 -25.57 -15.08
C GLY A 130 3.64 -24.80 -13.78
N LEU A 131 2.61 -23.92 -13.74
CA LEU A 131 2.37 -23.08 -12.57
C LEU A 131 1.93 -23.90 -11.35
N SER A 132 1.15 -24.97 -11.52
CA SER A 132 0.69 -25.79 -10.41
C SER A 132 1.87 -26.44 -9.68
N GLU A 133 2.79 -27.05 -10.44
CA GLU A 133 4.00 -27.70 -9.92
C GLU A 133 4.90 -26.69 -9.21
N ARG A 134 5.05 -25.49 -9.79
CA ARG A 134 5.79 -24.39 -9.17
C ARG A 134 5.13 -23.91 -7.88
N CYS A 135 3.81 -23.74 -7.85
CA CYS A 135 3.07 -23.35 -6.66
C CYS A 135 3.20 -24.39 -5.55
N ALA A 136 3.06 -25.68 -5.86
CA ALA A 136 3.29 -26.77 -4.91
C ALA A 136 4.71 -26.74 -4.33
N GLN A 137 5.72 -26.51 -5.18
CA GLN A 137 7.10 -26.39 -4.74
C GLN A 137 7.30 -25.16 -3.84
N TYR A 138 6.80 -23.98 -4.24
CA TYR A 138 6.91 -22.78 -3.42
C TYR A 138 6.18 -22.91 -2.08
N LYS A 139 5.04 -23.61 -2.02
CA LYS A 139 4.34 -23.90 -0.76
C LYS A 139 5.22 -24.75 0.16
N LYS A 140 5.85 -25.80 -0.36
CA LYS A 140 6.84 -26.63 0.38
C LYS A 140 8.04 -25.80 0.86
N ASP A 141 8.50 -24.86 0.04
CA ASP A 141 9.62 -23.98 0.34
C ASP A 141 9.24 -22.81 1.28
N GLY A 142 7.98 -22.76 1.71
CA GLY A 142 7.50 -21.89 2.77
C GLY A 142 6.74 -20.65 2.32
N CYS A 143 6.37 -20.52 1.05
CA CYS A 143 5.46 -19.46 0.60
C CYS A 143 4.01 -19.77 0.98
N ASP A 144 3.25 -18.76 1.35
CA ASP A 144 1.82 -18.88 1.67
C ASP A 144 0.93 -18.02 0.75
N PHE A 145 1.53 -17.11 -0.01
CA PHE A 145 0.82 -16.32 -1.01
C PHE A 145 1.66 -16.13 -2.28
N ALA A 146 1.01 -15.74 -3.36
CA ALA A 146 1.64 -15.49 -4.63
C ALA A 146 1.22 -14.13 -5.18
N LYS A 147 1.95 -13.65 -6.18
CA LYS A 147 1.61 -12.42 -6.90
C LYS A 147 1.74 -12.62 -8.41
N TRP A 148 0.77 -12.10 -9.15
CA TRP A 148 0.77 -12.06 -10.61
C TRP A 148 0.33 -10.70 -11.11
N ARG A 149 1.18 -10.07 -11.93
CA ARG A 149 0.96 -8.72 -12.45
C ARG A 149 0.53 -8.74 -13.92
N CYS A 150 -0.66 -8.25 -14.19
CA CYS A 150 -1.12 -7.83 -15.51
C CYS A 150 -0.97 -6.32 -15.69
N VAL A 151 -0.83 -5.88 -16.94
CA VAL A 151 -0.59 -4.48 -17.28
C VAL A 151 -1.56 -4.04 -18.36
N LEU A 152 -2.26 -2.94 -18.10
CA LEU A 152 -3.15 -2.27 -19.03
C LEU A 152 -2.72 -0.81 -19.16
N LYS A 153 -3.04 -0.19 -20.29
CA LYS A 153 -2.73 1.22 -20.56
C LYS A 153 -3.99 2.00 -20.88
N ILE A 154 -3.99 3.30 -20.57
CA ILE A 154 -5.01 4.24 -21.02
C ILE A 154 -4.42 5.06 -22.16
N SER A 155 -5.07 5.02 -23.32
CA SER A 155 -4.80 5.88 -24.47
C SER A 155 -6.06 5.96 -25.33
N ASP A 156 -5.97 6.59 -26.50
CA ASP A 156 -7.05 6.48 -27.48
C ASP A 156 -7.28 5.01 -27.83
N GLY A 157 -8.53 4.54 -27.74
CA GLY A 157 -8.92 3.13 -27.93
C GLY A 157 -8.48 2.12 -26.86
N CYS A 158 -7.67 2.49 -25.86
CA CYS A 158 -7.17 1.58 -24.82
C CYS A 158 -7.72 1.89 -23.40
N PRO A 159 -7.88 0.88 -22.52
CA PRO A 159 -7.64 -0.54 -22.79
C PRO A 159 -8.72 -1.14 -23.69
N SER A 160 -8.32 -1.95 -24.68
CA SER A 160 -9.27 -2.58 -25.61
C SER A 160 -10.08 -3.68 -24.93
N ALA A 161 -11.20 -4.06 -25.55
CA ALA A 161 -12.00 -5.19 -25.06
C ALA A 161 -11.19 -6.50 -25.01
N LEU A 162 -10.29 -6.72 -25.98
CA LEU A 162 -9.40 -7.88 -26.00
C LEU A 162 -8.44 -7.86 -24.81
N ALA A 163 -7.76 -6.74 -24.55
CA ALA A 163 -6.81 -6.64 -23.45
C ALA A 163 -7.48 -6.80 -22.08
N ILE A 164 -8.67 -6.24 -21.89
CA ILE A 164 -9.45 -6.41 -20.65
C ILE A 164 -9.82 -7.89 -20.45
N ALA A 165 -10.42 -8.53 -21.47
CA ALA A 165 -10.89 -9.90 -21.37
C ALA A 165 -9.75 -10.89 -21.11
N GLU A 166 -8.66 -10.76 -21.87
CA GLU A 166 -7.51 -11.65 -21.77
C GLU A 166 -6.79 -11.52 -20.42
N ASN A 167 -6.53 -10.30 -19.94
CA ASN A 167 -5.87 -10.10 -18.64
C ASN A 167 -6.77 -10.54 -17.47
N ALA A 168 -8.10 -10.33 -17.55
CA ALA A 168 -9.03 -10.85 -16.56
C ALA A 168 -9.02 -12.38 -16.52
N ASN A 169 -9.04 -13.04 -17.67
CA ASN A 169 -9.04 -14.49 -17.78
C ASN A 169 -7.73 -15.12 -17.27
N VAL A 170 -6.56 -14.56 -17.63
CA VAL A 170 -5.28 -15.09 -17.16
C VAL A 170 -5.09 -14.92 -15.65
N LEU A 171 -5.56 -13.80 -15.07
CA LEU A 171 -5.57 -13.58 -13.62
C LEU A 171 -6.46 -14.61 -12.90
N ALA A 172 -7.61 -14.95 -13.47
CA ALA A 172 -8.51 -15.95 -12.90
C ALA A 172 -7.93 -17.36 -12.94
N ARG A 173 -7.30 -17.74 -14.06
CA ARG A 173 -6.54 -19.00 -14.18
C ARG A 173 -5.41 -19.09 -13.16
N TYR A 174 -4.62 -18.02 -13.03
CA TYR A 174 -3.55 -17.91 -12.04
C TYR A 174 -4.09 -18.08 -10.61
N ALA A 175 -5.17 -17.38 -10.26
CA ALA A 175 -5.74 -17.39 -8.92
C ALA A 175 -6.27 -18.79 -8.55
N SER A 176 -6.98 -19.44 -9.47
CA SER A 176 -7.46 -20.82 -9.31
C SER A 176 -6.30 -21.80 -9.03
N ILE A 177 -5.22 -21.73 -9.82
CA ILE A 177 -4.04 -22.58 -9.65
C ILE A 177 -3.34 -22.35 -8.30
N CYS A 178 -3.26 -21.10 -7.84
CA CYS A 178 -2.68 -20.80 -6.53
C CYS A 178 -3.50 -21.42 -5.39
N GLN A 179 -4.83 -21.26 -5.43
CA GLN A 179 -5.71 -21.76 -4.37
C GLN A 179 -5.71 -23.30 -4.30
N MET A 180 -5.64 -23.99 -5.44
CA MET A 180 -5.46 -25.46 -5.47
C MET A 180 -4.19 -25.94 -4.75
N ASN A 181 -3.19 -25.08 -4.64
CA ASN A 181 -1.89 -25.38 -4.03
C ASN A 181 -1.69 -24.69 -2.66
N GLY A 182 -2.77 -24.19 -2.04
CA GLY A 182 -2.69 -23.57 -0.70
C GLY A 182 -1.95 -22.22 -0.67
N LEU A 183 -1.90 -21.51 -1.80
CA LEU A 183 -1.34 -20.16 -1.89
C LEU A 183 -2.47 -19.14 -2.10
N VAL A 184 -2.49 -18.08 -1.29
CA VAL A 184 -3.36 -16.93 -1.50
C VAL A 184 -2.90 -16.14 -2.74
N PRO A 185 -3.70 -15.97 -3.80
CA PRO A 185 -3.31 -15.16 -4.95
C PRO A 185 -3.55 -13.67 -4.69
N ILE A 186 -2.51 -12.87 -4.90
CA ILE A 186 -2.63 -11.41 -5.08
C ILE A 186 -2.86 -11.13 -6.56
N VAL A 187 -4.07 -10.66 -6.87
CA VAL A 187 -4.53 -10.32 -8.21
C VAL A 187 -4.14 -8.87 -8.51
N GLU A 188 -3.18 -8.64 -9.42
CA GLU A 188 -2.65 -7.30 -9.74
C GLU A 188 -2.98 -6.90 -11.20
N PRO A 189 -4.18 -6.32 -11.46
CA PRO A 189 -4.53 -5.73 -12.75
C PRO A 189 -4.10 -4.26 -12.78
N GLU A 190 -2.80 -3.99 -13.01
CA GLU A 190 -2.29 -2.62 -13.00
C GLU A 190 -2.69 -1.86 -14.27
N ILE A 191 -3.43 -0.77 -14.10
CA ILE A 191 -3.60 0.24 -15.14
C ILE A 191 -2.50 1.28 -14.95
N LEU A 192 -1.67 1.44 -15.99
CA LEU A 192 -0.55 2.35 -15.97
C LEU A 192 -1.00 3.83 -15.91
N PRO A 193 -0.29 4.67 -15.16
CA PRO A 193 -0.54 6.12 -15.09
C PRO A 193 0.05 6.89 -16.29
N ASP A 194 0.66 6.22 -17.26
CA ASP A 194 1.20 6.86 -18.46
C ASP A 194 0.09 7.52 -19.30
N GLY A 195 0.34 8.74 -19.78
CA GLY A 195 -0.58 9.52 -20.60
C GLY A 195 -1.04 10.83 -19.94
N ASP A 196 -1.91 11.55 -20.64
CA ASP A 196 -2.46 12.87 -20.27
C ASP A 196 -3.93 12.82 -19.80
N HIS A 197 -4.49 11.62 -19.67
CA HIS A 197 -5.86 11.37 -19.25
C HIS A 197 -6.15 11.94 -17.86
N ASP A 198 -7.39 12.39 -17.65
CA ASP A 198 -7.82 12.92 -16.37
C ASP A 198 -8.20 11.82 -15.35
N LEU A 199 -8.50 12.24 -14.12
CA LEU A 199 -8.91 11.36 -13.03
C LEU A 199 -10.16 10.55 -13.39
N GLN A 200 -11.13 11.17 -14.06
CA GLN A 200 -12.40 10.55 -14.44
C GLN A 200 -12.20 9.42 -15.44
N ARG A 201 -11.30 9.60 -16.42
CA ARG A 201 -10.94 8.55 -17.38
C ARG A 201 -10.25 7.38 -16.70
N CYS A 202 -9.34 7.64 -15.76
CA CYS A 202 -8.72 6.57 -14.96
C CYS A 202 -9.76 5.82 -14.12
N GLN A 203 -10.71 6.54 -13.50
CA GLN A 203 -11.79 5.94 -12.73
C GLN A 203 -12.65 5.01 -13.60
N TYR A 204 -13.05 5.49 -14.78
CA TYR A 204 -13.84 4.71 -15.73
C TYR A 204 -13.12 3.44 -16.16
N ALA A 205 -11.85 3.54 -16.56
CA ALA A 205 -11.05 2.39 -16.96
C ALA A 205 -10.89 1.39 -15.82
N THR A 206 -10.61 1.87 -14.60
CA THR A 206 -10.52 1.05 -13.39
C THR A 206 -11.82 0.29 -13.12
N GLU A 207 -12.98 0.96 -13.22
CA GLU A 207 -14.28 0.31 -13.03
C GLU A 207 -14.53 -0.79 -14.08
N LYS A 208 -14.21 -0.54 -15.35
CA LYS A 208 -14.39 -1.55 -16.41
C LYS A 208 -13.47 -2.75 -16.27
N VAL A 209 -12.20 -2.51 -15.94
CA VAL A 209 -11.21 -3.57 -15.73
C VAL A 209 -11.57 -4.42 -14.51
N LEU A 210 -11.87 -3.80 -13.36
CA LEU A 210 -12.19 -4.55 -12.14
C LEU A 210 -13.49 -5.34 -12.27
N ALA A 211 -14.51 -4.80 -12.95
CA ALA A 211 -15.73 -5.55 -13.22
C ALA A 211 -15.45 -6.83 -14.04
N ALA A 212 -14.60 -6.74 -15.08
CA ALA A 212 -14.20 -7.89 -15.87
C ALA A 212 -13.37 -8.89 -15.06
N VAL A 213 -12.44 -8.40 -14.24
CA VAL A 213 -11.62 -9.24 -13.34
C VAL A 213 -12.51 -10.04 -12.40
N TYR A 214 -13.41 -9.40 -11.64
CA TYR A 214 -14.24 -10.14 -10.68
C TYR A 214 -15.25 -11.07 -11.35
N LYS A 215 -15.74 -10.75 -12.56
CA LYS A 215 -16.52 -11.69 -13.37
C LYS A 215 -15.70 -12.92 -13.74
N ALA A 216 -14.46 -12.75 -14.21
CA ALA A 216 -13.58 -13.86 -14.54
C ALA A 216 -13.21 -14.69 -13.29
N LEU A 217 -12.92 -14.06 -12.15
CA LEU A 217 -12.67 -14.76 -10.89
C LEU A 217 -13.88 -15.64 -10.50
N SER A 218 -15.10 -15.12 -10.65
CA SER A 218 -16.32 -15.89 -10.42
C SER A 218 -16.46 -17.07 -11.39
N ASP A 219 -16.19 -16.86 -12.68
CA ASP A 219 -16.30 -17.90 -13.72
C ASP A 219 -15.31 -19.05 -13.50
N HIS A 220 -14.15 -18.76 -12.90
CA HIS A 220 -13.12 -19.76 -12.57
C HIS A 220 -13.22 -20.27 -11.12
N HIS A 221 -14.35 -20.01 -10.45
CA HIS A 221 -14.67 -20.54 -9.12
C HIS A 221 -13.66 -20.14 -8.02
N VAL A 222 -13.05 -18.97 -8.16
CA VAL A 222 -12.07 -18.45 -7.19
C VAL A 222 -12.76 -18.07 -5.89
N TYR A 223 -12.23 -18.56 -4.77
CA TYR A 223 -12.72 -18.28 -3.42
C TYR A 223 -12.20 -16.91 -2.94
N LEU A 224 -13.04 -15.88 -3.00
CA LEU A 224 -12.60 -14.48 -2.84
C LEU A 224 -12.04 -14.15 -1.45
N GLU A 225 -12.57 -14.76 -0.39
CA GLU A 225 -12.10 -14.63 0.99
C GLU A 225 -10.67 -15.15 1.19
N GLY A 226 -10.16 -15.93 0.24
CA GLY A 226 -8.79 -16.42 0.17
C GLY A 226 -7.97 -15.74 -0.94
N THR A 227 -8.28 -14.50 -1.30
CA THR A 227 -7.55 -13.68 -2.29
C THR A 227 -7.15 -12.32 -1.71
N LEU A 228 -6.31 -11.56 -2.41
CA LEU A 228 -6.16 -10.12 -2.19
C LEU A 228 -6.13 -9.40 -3.54
N LEU A 229 -6.60 -8.16 -3.59
CA LEU A 229 -6.49 -7.31 -4.79
C LEU A 229 -5.31 -6.35 -4.64
N LYS A 230 -4.52 -6.18 -5.70
CA LYS A 230 -3.47 -5.16 -5.80
C LYS A 230 -3.71 -4.27 -7.01
N PRO A 231 -4.62 -3.30 -6.91
CA PRO A 231 -4.93 -2.40 -8.01
C PRO A 231 -4.01 -1.17 -7.97
N ASN A 232 -3.98 -0.43 -9.07
CA ASN A 232 -3.58 0.98 -9.04
C ASN A 232 -4.56 1.80 -8.19
N MET A 233 -4.07 2.90 -7.62
CA MET A 233 -4.95 3.99 -7.19
C MET A 233 -5.54 4.66 -8.43
N VAL A 234 -6.70 5.29 -8.29
CA VAL A 234 -7.29 6.10 -9.37
C VAL A 234 -6.66 7.48 -9.32
N THR A 235 -5.71 7.74 -10.22
CA THR A 235 -4.96 9.00 -10.32
C THR A 235 -5.07 9.55 -11.74
N PRO A 236 -4.90 10.87 -11.96
CA PRO A 236 -4.70 11.37 -13.31
C PRO A 236 -3.44 10.77 -13.94
N GLY A 237 -3.37 10.80 -15.27
CA GLY A 237 -2.16 10.43 -16.00
C GLY A 237 -0.99 11.36 -15.64
N HIS A 238 0.24 10.85 -15.73
CA HIS A 238 1.46 11.60 -15.38
C HIS A 238 1.60 12.93 -16.14
N SER A 239 1.11 12.99 -17.37
CA SER A 239 1.14 14.19 -18.23
C SER A 239 -0.14 15.01 -18.17
N CYS A 240 -1.08 14.70 -17.27
CA CYS A 240 -2.33 15.43 -17.15
C CYS A 240 -2.06 16.88 -16.67
N PRO A 241 -2.54 17.91 -17.40
CA PRO A 241 -2.32 19.30 -17.00
C PRO A 241 -3.15 19.67 -15.77
N LYS A 242 -4.31 19.03 -15.58
CA LYS A 242 -5.19 19.27 -14.42
C LYS A 242 -4.61 18.59 -13.18
N LYS A 243 -4.50 19.35 -12.09
CA LYS A 243 -4.10 18.83 -10.77
C LYS A 243 -5.33 18.44 -9.97
N PHE A 244 -5.16 17.40 -9.17
CA PHE A 244 -6.19 16.86 -8.29
C PHE A 244 -5.62 16.73 -6.88
N THR A 245 -6.46 16.96 -5.90
CA THR A 245 -6.13 16.83 -4.48
C THR A 245 -6.08 15.34 -4.08
N PRO A 246 -5.37 15.02 -2.98
CA PRO A 246 -5.42 13.68 -2.40
C PRO A 246 -6.82 13.18 -2.08
N GLN A 247 -7.73 14.07 -1.68
CA GLN A 247 -9.12 13.76 -1.36
C GLN A 247 -9.92 13.38 -2.62
N GLU A 248 -9.68 14.03 -3.75
CA GLU A 248 -10.30 13.66 -5.03
C GLU A 248 -9.81 12.29 -5.51
N VAL A 249 -8.49 12.04 -5.45
CA VAL A 249 -7.89 10.72 -5.75
C VAL A 249 -8.49 9.64 -4.86
N ALA A 250 -8.61 9.92 -3.57
CA ALA A 250 -9.17 9.01 -2.59
C ALA A 250 -10.65 8.69 -2.87
N MET A 251 -11.46 9.72 -3.13
CA MET A 251 -12.88 9.58 -3.45
C MET A 251 -13.09 8.77 -4.73
N ALA A 252 -12.34 9.07 -5.79
CA ALA A 252 -12.40 8.34 -7.06
C ALA A 252 -11.99 6.88 -6.89
N THR A 253 -10.91 6.62 -6.14
CA THR A 253 -10.41 5.27 -5.86
C THR A 253 -11.44 4.45 -5.08
N VAL A 254 -11.94 4.96 -3.94
CA VAL A 254 -12.90 4.24 -3.11
C VAL A 254 -14.23 4.03 -3.85
N THR A 255 -14.66 5.01 -4.66
CA THR A 255 -15.87 4.87 -5.49
C THR A 255 -15.73 3.77 -6.53
N ALA A 256 -14.61 3.71 -7.25
CA ALA A 256 -14.36 2.65 -8.25
C ALA A 256 -14.36 1.27 -7.61
N LEU A 257 -13.72 1.11 -6.44
CA LEU A 257 -13.71 -0.15 -5.69
C LEU A 257 -15.13 -0.54 -5.22
N ARG A 258 -15.88 0.40 -4.65
CA ARG A 258 -17.27 0.18 -4.20
C ARG A 258 -18.22 -0.27 -5.30
N ARG A 259 -17.95 0.13 -6.55
CA ARG A 259 -18.77 -0.24 -7.71
C ARG A 259 -18.44 -1.61 -8.29
N THR A 260 -17.31 -2.23 -7.90
CA THR A 260 -16.77 -3.38 -8.65
C THR A 260 -16.27 -4.54 -7.79
N VAL A 261 -15.77 -4.26 -6.59
CA VAL A 261 -15.18 -5.28 -5.72
C VAL A 261 -16.27 -5.89 -4.84
N PRO A 262 -16.39 -7.23 -4.75
CA PRO A 262 -17.29 -7.89 -3.79
C PRO A 262 -16.80 -7.76 -2.34
N ALA A 263 -17.72 -7.60 -1.39
CA ALA A 263 -17.41 -7.44 0.04
C ALA A 263 -16.66 -8.62 0.69
N SER A 264 -16.65 -9.81 0.06
CA SER A 264 -15.94 -11.01 0.55
C SER A 264 -14.42 -10.93 0.42
N VAL A 265 -13.88 -10.03 -0.41
CA VAL A 265 -12.42 -9.84 -0.51
C VAL A 265 -11.87 -9.36 0.85
N PRO A 266 -10.81 -9.92 1.42
CA PRO A 266 -10.30 -9.48 2.72
C PRO A 266 -9.67 -8.07 2.69
N GLY A 267 -8.91 -7.77 1.63
CA GLY A 267 -8.16 -6.53 1.57
C GLY A 267 -7.68 -6.15 0.16
N ILE A 268 -7.48 -4.84 0.02
CA ILE A 268 -6.96 -4.16 -1.16
C ILE A 268 -5.58 -3.60 -0.79
N CYS A 269 -4.54 -4.12 -1.43
CA CYS A 269 -3.14 -3.81 -1.15
C CYS A 269 -2.58 -2.99 -2.32
N PHE A 270 -2.76 -1.66 -2.31
CA PHE A 270 -2.44 -0.82 -3.46
C PHE A 270 -0.97 -0.92 -3.90
N LEU A 271 -0.74 -0.95 -5.22
CA LEU A 271 0.58 -0.64 -5.77
C LEU A 271 0.83 0.88 -5.71
N SER A 272 2.08 1.29 -5.49
CA SER A 272 2.43 2.71 -5.52
C SER A 272 2.58 3.26 -6.94
N GLY A 273 2.77 2.38 -7.94
CA GLY A 273 2.99 2.79 -9.32
C GLY A 273 4.18 3.73 -9.41
N GLY A 274 4.02 4.83 -10.15
CA GLY A 274 5.00 5.91 -10.34
C GLY A 274 5.15 6.91 -9.20
N GLN A 275 4.33 6.82 -8.16
CA GLN A 275 4.28 7.82 -7.09
C GLN A 275 5.59 7.87 -6.28
N SER A 276 5.90 9.06 -5.78
CA SER A 276 6.92 9.23 -4.74
C SER A 276 6.53 8.51 -3.45
N GLU A 277 7.49 8.30 -2.54
CA GLU A 277 7.20 7.70 -1.22
C GLU A 277 6.15 8.51 -0.46
N GLU A 278 6.22 9.84 -0.55
CA GLU A 278 5.34 10.75 0.18
C GLU A 278 3.93 10.78 -0.42
N GLU A 279 3.80 10.93 -1.74
CA GLU A 279 2.50 10.90 -2.43
C GLU A 279 1.74 9.60 -2.16
N ALA A 280 2.42 8.45 -2.24
CA ALA A 280 1.80 7.15 -1.96
C ALA A 280 1.22 7.09 -0.54
N SER A 281 1.92 7.68 0.43
CA SER A 281 1.50 7.72 1.84
C SER A 281 0.33 8.67 2.07
N ILE A 282 0.36 9.84 1.42
CA ILE A 282 -0.69 10.85 1.48
C ILE A 282 -1.97 10.33 0.84
N HIS A 283 -1.89 9.72 -0.34
CA HIS A 283 -3.04 9.12 -1.01
C HIS A 283 -3.61 7.94 -0.24
N LEU A 284 -2.77 7.04 0.28
CA LEU A 284 -3.25 5.92 1.09
C LEU A 284 -3.96 6.39 2.38
N ASN A 285 -3.40 7.41 3.04
CA ASN A 285 -4.05 8.04 4.18
C ASN A 285 -5.40 8.65 3.78
N ALA A 286 -5.44 9.45 2.71
CA ALA A 286 -6.68 10.06 2.23
C ALA A 286 -7.75 9.01 1.88
N ILE A 287 -7.36 7.92 1.21
CA ILE A 287 -8.22 6.75 0.92
C ILE A 287 -8.81 6.17 2.21
N ASN A 288 -8.00 6.09 3.27
CA ASN A 288 -8.45 5.58 4.56
C ASN A 288 -9.33 6.54 5.37
N GLN A 289 -9.44 7.81 4.97
CA GLN A 289 -10.29 8.82 5.59
C GLN A 289 -11.56 9.13 4.77
N VAL A 290 -11.78 8.47 3.64
CA VAL A 290 -12.99 8.71 2.83
C VAL A 290 -14.24 8.37 3.65
N PRO A 291 -15.25 9.27 3.71
CA PRO A 291 -16.49 9.06 4.46
C PRO A 291 -17.48 8.16 3.69
N LEU A 292 -16.97 7.07 3.11
CA LEU A 292 -17.77 6.02 2.45
C LEU A 292 -17.51 4.69 3.15
N HIS A 293 -18.52 3.82 3.16
CA HIS A 293 -18.37 2.47 3.68
C HIS A 293 -17.34 1.67 2.86
N ARG A 294 -16.43 0.98 3.55
CA ARG A 294 -15.32 0.23 2.97
C ARG A 294 -15.30 -1.15 3.64
N PRO A 295 -15.89 -2.19 3.03
CA PRO A 295 -15.97 -3.51 3.65
C PRO A 295 -14.64 -4.28 3.63
N TRP A 296 -13.62 -3.72 2.99
CA TRP A 296 -12.27 -4.30 2.86
C TRP A 296 -11.25 -3.53 3.69
N LYS A 297 -10.17 -4.19 4.08
CA LYS A 297 -8.96 -3.48 4.53
C LYS A 297 -8.32 -2.76 3.33
N LEU A 298 -7.96 -1.49 3.50
CA LEU A 298 -7.28 -0.70 2.48
C LEU A 298 -5.84 -0.41 2.95
N THR A 299 -4.88 -1.11 2.36
CA THR A 299 -3.47 -1.09 2.77
C THR A 299 -2.54 -1.00 1.56
N PHE A 300 -1.22 -1.11 1.78
CA PHE A 300 -0.19 -1.00 0.75
C PHE A 300 0.38 -2.35 0.35
N SER A 301 0.82 -2.45 -0.91
CA SER A 301 1.80 -3.43 -1.37
C SER A 301 2.88 -2.70 -2.17
N TYR A 302 3.85 -2.11 -1.47
CA TYR A 302 4.79 -1.14 -2.04
C TYR A 302 6.18 -1.72 -2.27
N GLY A 303 6.72 -1.45 -3.46
CA GLY A 303 8.12 -1.65 -3.78
C GLY A 303 8.89 -0.35 -3.59
N ARG A 304 8.92 0.49 -4.65
CA ARG A 304 9.60 1.80 -4.63
C ARG A 304 9.20 2.68 -3.44
N ALA A 305 7.91 2.79 -3.12
CA ALA A 305 7.43 3.67 -2.05
C ALA A 305 7.84 3.25 -0.61
N LEU A 306 8.47 2.08 -0.46
CA LEU A 306 9.10 1.63 0.80
C LEU A 306 10.63 1.53 0.71
N GLN A 307 11.19 1.48 -0.49
CA GLN A 307 12.60 1.14 -0.70
C GLN A 307 13.43 2.26 -1.30
N ALA A 308 12.84 3.32 -1.86
CA ALA A 308 13.60 4.32 -2.61
C ALA A 308 14.61 5.06 -1.71
N SER A 309 14.17 5.55 -0.56
CA SER A 309 15.07 6.23 0.39
C SER A 309 16.03 5.25 1.06
N ALA A 310 15.61 4.00 1.31
CA ALA A 310 16.51 2.96 1.83
C ALA A 310 17.64 2.65 0.84
N LEU A 311 17.31 2.51 -0.44
CA LEU A 311 18.29 2.27 -1.49
C LEU A 311 19.27 3.44 -1.64
N ALA A 312 18.77 4.68 -1.58
CA ALA A 312 19.58 5.89 -1.61
C ALA A 312 20.50 6.03 -0.39
N ALA A 313 20.06 5.57 0.79
CA ALA A 313 20.89 5.53 2.00
C ALA A 313 21.98 4.46 1.90
N TRP A 314 21.68 3.30 1.30
CA TRP A 314 22.63 2.19 1.20
C TRP A 314 23.83 2.51 0.31
N GLN A 315 23.59 2.98 -0.92
CA GLN A 315 24.62 3.26 -1.93
C GLN A 315 25.59 2.08 -2.21
N GLY A 316 25.17 0.84 -1.94
CA GLY A 316 26.03 -0.34 -2.11
C GLY A 316 27.13 -0.49 -1.05
N LYS A 317 27.07 0.25 0.06
CA LYS A 317 28.12 0.28 1.08
C LYS A 317 27.64 -0.40 2.37
N ASP A 318 28.36 -1.42 2.82
CA ASP A 318 28.02 -2.16 4.06
C ASP A 318 28.00 -1.27 5.30
N ALA A 319 28.87 -0.25 5.36
CA ALA A 319 28.90 0.75 6.41
C ALA A 319 27.56 1.50 6.58
N ASN A 320 26.72 1.54 5.53
CA ASN A 320 25.44 2.23 5.54
C ASN A 320 24.26 1.34 5.96
N LYS A 321 24.50 0.09 6.38
CA LYS A 321 23.44 -0.86 6.77
C LYS A 321 22.49 -0.27 7.80
N ALA A 322 23.01 0.30 8.89
CA ALA A 322 22.18 0.85 9.97
C ALA A 322 21.31 2.03 9.50
N ALA A 323 21.90 2.97 8.76
CA ALA A 323 21.17 4.10 8.18
C ALA A 323 20.07 3.64 7.21
N THR A 324 20.37 2.63 6.38
CA THR A 324 19.41 2.03 5.45
C THR A 324 18.21 1.44 6.17
N GLN A 325 18.45 0.65 7.23
CA GLN A 325 17.39 0.03 8.02
C GLN A 325 16.54 1.08 8.73
N GLN A 326 17.16 2.13 9.28
CA GLN A 326 16.42 3.19 9.97
C GLN A 326 15.48 3.95 9.02
N VAL A 327 15.93 4.24 7.80
CA VAL A 327 15.09 4.88 6.78
C VAL A 327 13.96 3.94 6.35
N PHE A 328 14.24 2.67 6.10
CA PHE A 328 13.23 1.66 5.76
C PHE A 328 12.15 1.53 6.84
N VAL A 329 12.55 1.40 8.12
CA VAL A 329 11.62 1.34 9.27
C VAL A 329 10.77 2.59 9.37
N THR A 330 11.38 3.77 9.14
CA THR A 330 10.65 5.04 9.16
C THR A 330 9.56 5.06 8.09
N ARG A 331 9.88 4.65 6.86
CA ARG A 331 8.87 4.53 5.79
C ARG A 331 7.78 3.52 6.13
N ALA A 332 8.15 2.35 6.66
CA ALA A 332 7.17 1.34 7.05
C ALA A 332 6.20 1.83 8.14
N LYS A 333 6.69 2.58 9.14
CA LYS A 333 5.86 3.22 10.18
C LYS A 333 4.93 4.30 9.62
N ILE A 334 5.39 5.08 8.64
CA ILE A 334 4.52 6.04 7.94
C ILE A 334 3.39 5.29 7.24
N GLN A 335 3.69 4.21 6.51
CA GLN A 335 2.66 3.43 5.81
C GLN A 335 1.68 2.74 6.76
N GLN A 336 2.16 2.23 7.90
CA GLN A 336 1.29 1.70 8.96
C GLN A 336 0.25 2.75 9.39
N LYS A 337 0.68 4.00 9.65
CA LYS A 337 -0.21 5.10 10.03
C LYS A 337 -1.18 5.49 8.91
N SER A 338 -0.72 5.49 7.65
CA SER A 338 -1.59 5.76 6.49
C SER A 338 -2.64 4.68 6.22
N SER A 339 -2.43 3.46 6.74
CA SER A 339 -3.30 2.29 6.50
C SER A 339 -4.40 2.10 7.55
N VAL A 340 -4.46 2.97 8.56
CA VAL A 340 -5.48 2.92 9.61
C VAL A 340 -6.45 4.07 9.45
N THR A 341 -7.74 3.79 9.65
CA THR A 341 -8.75 4.84 9.73
C THR A 341 -8.63 5.53 11.08
N VAL A 342 -8.52 6.86 11.10
CA VAL A 342 -8.61 7.63 12.33
C VAL A 342 -10.08 7.88 12.58
N GLN A 343 -10.68 7.20 13.56
CA GLN A 343 -12.02 7.58 14.01
C GLN A 343 -11.91 8.93 14.74
N THR A 344 -12.29 10.01 14.06
CA THR A 344 -12.66 11.25 14.74
C THR A 344 -13.93 10.95 15.53
N CYS A 345 -13.84 10.91 16.86
CA CYS A 345 -15.03 10.89 17.72
C CYS A 345 -15.83 12.17 17.45
N GLU A 346 -17.03 12.06 16.89
CA GLU A 346 -17.98 13.16 16.84
C GLU A 346 -18.32 13.57 18.28
N VAL A 347 -18.05 14.83 18.62
CA VAL A 347 -18.52 15.43 19.86
C VAL A 347 -20.02 15.65 19.71
N VAL A 348 -20.83 14.70 20.19
CA VAL A 348 -22.28 14.90 20.29
C VAL A 348 -22.53 15.94 21.37
N GLN A 349 -22.84 17.18 20.98
CA GLN A 349 -23.36 18.18 21.89
C GLN A 349 -24.80 17.80 22.25
N HIS A 350 -25.03 17.36 23.48
CA HIS A 350 -26.38 17.27 24.02
C HIS A 350 -26.87 18.67 24.41
N PRO A 351 -28.10 19.08 24.04
CA PRO A 351 -28.67 20.32 24.52
C PRO A 351 -28.91 20.22 26.03
N GLY A 352 -28.13 20.96 26.82
CA GLY A 352 -28.33 21.06 28.26
C GLY A 352 -29.61 21.83 28.58
N THR A 353 -30.46 21.26 29.44
CA THR A 353 -31.62 21.96 30.00
C THR A 353 -31.17 22.96 31.06
N LEU A 354 -31.67 24.19 30.97
CA LEU A 354 -31.44 25.25 31.94
C LEU A 354 -32.10 24.88 33.28
N SER A 355 -31.29 24.72 34.34
CA SER A 355 -31.76 24.85 35.71
C SER A 355 -31.16 26.11 36.33
N GLY A 356 -32.02 26.87 37.01
CA GLY A 356 -31.74 28.20 37.50
C GLY A 356 -30.70 28.19 38.61
N GLN A 357 -29.49 28.61 38.27
CA GLN A 357 -28.58 29.48 39.02
C GLN A 357 -27.27 29.50 38.23
N GLY A 358 -26.86 30.69 37.80
CA GLY A 358 -25.83 30.87 36.77
C GLY A 358 -24.50 30.21 37.11
N ARG A 359 -24.13 29.18 36.35
CA ARG A 359 -22.76 28.77 35.97
C ARG A 359 -22.87 27.76 34.82
N LEU A 360 -22.33 28.10 33.65
CA LEU A 360 -22.26 27.19 32.50
C LEU A 360 -21.14 26.16 32.76
N ALA A 361 -21.47 24.96 33.24
CA ALA A 361 -20.53 23.84 33.24
C ALA A 361 -20.69 23.08 31.92
N LEU A 362 -19.74 23.27 31.00
CA LEU A 362 -19.69 22.49 29.76
C LEU A 362 -19.19 21.08 30.11
N GLN A 363 -20.12 20.14 30.28
CA GLN A 363 -19.76 18.74 30.55
C GLN A 363 -19.41 18.05 29.21
N VAL A 364 -18.13 18.05 28.85
CA VAL A 364 -17.62 17.30 27.69
C VAL A 364 -17.53 15.82 28.07
N GLY A 365 -18.59 15.07 27.78
CA GLY A 365 -18.57 13.61 27.89
C GLY A 365 -17.98 12.96 26.64
N LEU A 366 -16.77 12.40 26.74
CA LEU A 366 -16.23 11.51 25.71
C LEU A 366 -16.96 10.15 25.78
N LYS A 367 -17.80 9.84 24.81
CA LYS A 367 -18.36 8.49 24.65
C LYS A 367 -17.29 7.59 24.03
N LYS A 368 -16.80 6.63 24.80
CA LYS A 368 -15.95 5.54 24.33
C LYS A 368 -16.81 4.59 23.49
N CYS A 369 -16.61 4.53 22.18
CA CYS A 369 -17.06 3.40 21.38
C CYS A 369 -15.92 2.38 21.38
N THR A 370 -15.89 1.50 22.36
CA THR A 370 -15.01 0.32 22.34
C THR A 370 -15.59 -0.70 21.36
N GLN A 371 -14.82 -1.05 20.34
CA GLN A 371 -14.92 -2.40 19.80
C GLN A 371 -14.06 -3.28 20.71
N SER A 372 -14.70 -4.22 21.39
CA SER A 372 -14.03 -5.25 22.17
C SER A 372 -13.11 -6.06 21.27
N ASP A 373 -11.83 -6.15 21.62
CA ASP A 373 -11.10 -7.41 21.76
C ASP A 373 -9.73 -7.13 22.44
N HIS A 374 -9.59 -7.71 23.63
CA HIS A 374 -8.45 -7.87 24.56
C HIS A 374 -7.30 -6.83 24.65
N ASP A 375 -7.25 -6.25 25.87
CA ASP A 375 -6.10 -5.78 26.67
C ASP A 375 -4.81 -5.36 25.95
N MET A 376 -4.61 -4.04 25.85
CA MET A 376 -3.28 -3.44 25.91
C MET A 376 -3.27 -2.22 26.84
N ASP A 377 -2.21 -2.15 27.64
CA ASP A 377 -1.96 -1.17 28.70
C ASP A 377 -2.18 0.29 28.31
N VAL A 378 -2.82 1.01 29.24
CA VAL A 378 -3.07 2.46 29.15
C VAL A 378 -1.77 3.21 29.41
N THR A 379 -1.15 3.78 28.37
CA THR A 379 -0.17 4.86 28.54
C THR A 379 -0.89 6.21 28.44
N HIS A 380 -0.90 6.97 29.54
CA HIS A 380 -1.35 8.36 29.54
C HIS A 380 -0.36 9.22 28.75
N PHE A 381 -0.77 9.74 27.60
CA PHE A 381 -0.06 10.83 26.93
C PHE A 381 -0.74 12.16 27.24
N SER A 382 -0.04 13.00 27.99
CA SER A 382 -0.35 14.42 28.08
C SER A 382 0.14 15.11 26.79
N ALA A 383 -0.77 15.79 26.09
CA ALA A 383 -0.41 16.61 24.96
C ALA A 383 0.23 17.92 25.46
N GLN A 384 1.56 17.99 25.48
CA GLN A 384 2.26 19.27 25.60
C GLN A 384 2.29 19.94 24.22
N VAL A 385 1.56 21.05 24.12
CA VAL A 385 1.65 21.99 23.02
C VAL A 385 2.99 22.72 23.15
N PHE A 386 3.94 22.44 22.26
CA PHE A 386 5.18 23.22 22.18
C PHE A 386 4.88 24.55 21.48
N HIS A 387 4.91 25.64 22.23
CA HIS A 387 5.09 26.99 21.70
C HIS A 387 6.58 27.31 21.71
N TRP A 388 7.13 27.54 20.51
CA TRP A 388 8.49 28.03 20.34
C TRP A 388 8.48 29.56 20.41
N THR A 389 8.79 30.12 21.58
CA THR A 389 9.12 31.53 21.74
C THR A 389 10.61 31.63 22.01
N GLY A 390 11.37 32.01 20.97
CA GLY A 390 12.79 32.31 21.11
C GLY A 390 12.98 33.59 21.93
N GLY A 391 13.64 33.45 23.07
CA GLY A 391 14.13 34.55 23.89
C GLY A 391 15.20 34.00 24.82
N GLN A 392 16.45 34.38 24.59
CA GLN A 392 17.52 34.23 25.57
C GLN A 392 18.05 35.60 25.99
N GLU A 393 18.48 35.59 27.25
CA GLU A 393 18.67 36.69 28.17
C GLU A 393 19.81 37.66 27.82
N VAL A 394 19.65 38.85 28.40
CA VAL A 394 20.63 39.94 28.48
C VAL A 394 21.57 39.70 29.67
N SER A 395 22.88 39.93 29.50
CA SER A 395 23.70 40.47 30.61
C SER A 395 24.88 41.32 30.11
N HIS A 396 24.91 42.54 30.66
CA HIS A 396 25.97 43.56 30.86
C HIS A 396 26.65 44.31 29.69
N ALA A 397 26.71 45.63 29.89
CA ALA A 397 27.00 46.76 28.99
C ALA A 397 28.49 47.23 29.07
N PRO A 398 28.92 48.43 28.58
CA PRO A 398 28.31 49.42 27.65
C PRO A 398 29.27 49.92 26.53
N GLN A 399 28.75 50.53 25.45
CA GLN A 399 29.16 51.86 24.91
C GLN A 399 28.80 52.10 23.42
N GLN A 400 28.09 53.23 23.23
CA GLN A 400 28.18 54.22 22.14
C GLN A 400 27.59 53.95 20.74
N ARG A 401 26.67 54.88 20.36
CA ARG A 401 26.38 55.47 19.03
C ARG A 401 25.76 54.51 17.99
N THR A 402 24.74 54.83 17.21
CA THR A 402 24.10 56.09 16.79
C THR A 402 22.78 55.75 16.10
N ASP A 403 21.91 56.75 16.01
CA ASP A 403 20.60 56.80 15.35
C ASP A 403 20.55 56.21 13.92
N GLU A 404 19.44 55.55 13.55
CA GLU A 404 18.55 55.99 12.46
C GLU A 404 17.41 54.99 12.11
N LEU A 405 16.18 55.55 12.16
CA LEU A 405 15.06 55.32 11.24
C LEU A 405 14.17 54.06 11.37
N GLU A 406 13.24 54.18 12.31
CA GLU A 406 11.82 53.86 12.14
C GLU A 406 11.26 54.36 10.79
N ARG A 407 10.64 53.47 10.00
CA ARG A 407 9.44 53.71 9.17
C ARG A 407 9.15 52.49 8.30
N LYS A 408 8.16 51.69 8.70
CA LYS A 408 7.11 51.07 7.84
C LYS A 408 6.41 49.95 8.61
N ASN A 409 5.41 50.33 9.41
CA ASN A 409 4.37 49.42 9.84
C ASN A 409 3.08 50.22 9.98
N LYS A 410 2.13 50.05 9.04
CA LYS A 410 0.69 50.27 9.21
C LYS A 410 -0.08 50.05 7.89
N SER A 411 -1.27 49.47 8.03
CA SER A 411 -2.34 49.22 7.04
C SER A 411 -2.13 47.97 6.15
N LYS A 412 -3.07 47.02 6.02
CA LYS A 412 -4.54 47.10 6.04
C LYS A 412 -5.19 45.83 6.63
N ILE A 413 -6.20 46.06 7.47
CA ILE A 413 -7.33 45.16 7.78
C ILE A 413 -8.59 45.84 7.21
N SER A 414 -9.37 45.15 6.39
CA SER A 414 -10.82 45.36 6.16
C SER A 414 -11.32 44.23 5.22
N MET A 415 -12.06 43.21 5.69
CA MET A 415 -13.52 43.15 5.94
C MET A 415 -14.35 43.17 4.64
N LEU A 416 -15.04 42.08 4.27
CA LEU A 416 -16.51 41.88 4.43
C LEU A 416 -17.06 40.66 3.68
N THR A 417 -18.02 40.01 4.34
CA THR A 417 -18.95 38.98 3.90
C THR A 417 -20.14 39.58 3.14
N LEU A 418 -20.64 38.92 2.07
CA LEU A 418 -22.05 38.77 1.64
C LEU A 418 -22.14 38.49 0.12
N TYR A 419 -22.33 37.22 -0.26
CA TYR A 419 -23.43 36.63 -1.04
C TYR A 419 -23.10 35.18 -1.41
#